data_AF-A0A7Y8WZT3-F1
#
_entry.id   AF-A0A7Y8WZT3-F1
#
_cell.length_a   1.000
_cell.length_b   1.000
_cell.length_c   1.000
_cell.angle_alpha   90.00
_cell.angle_beta   90.00
_cell.angle_gamma   90.00
#
_symmetry.space_group_name_H-M   'P 1'
#
loop_
_entity.id
_entity.type
_entity.pdbx_description
1 polymer ?
#
loop_
_entity_poly.entity_id
_entity_poly.type
_entity_poly.pdbx_seq_one_letter_code
_entity_poly.pdbx_strand_id
1 'polypeptide(L)'
;MNEVVGRDDLLLLTLDTLRHDVAAELAAAGRIPHLARHLPGGAWERRHAPGSFTYASHQAMFAGFLPTPAAPGPHPRLFAARFAGSETTAGRTYVFDTPDLVSGLAAAGYRTVCIGGVGFFNKQGALGDVLPGMFQESHWEPAFGVASPTSFEAQVERAEQVVCALPRDQRLFLFLNASALHQPNWFHLPGATREAGDTRASHAAALEYIDRHIGRLFAAMSSRRRCFAIVCSDHGTTYGDDGYTGHRLAHEAVWTVPYAHFFLEPSA
;
A
#
# COMPACT_ATOMS: atom_id res chain seq x y z
N MET A 1 -14.41 3.90 10.72
CA MET A 1 -13.51 5.03 10.51
C MET A 1 -13.93 6.30 11.24
N ASN A 2 -15.22 6.54 11.50
CA ASN A 2 -15.67 7.72 12.27
C ASN A 2 -15.07 7.83 13.69
N GLU A 3 -14.68 6.71 14.32
CA GLU A 3 -14.00 6.68 15.63
C GLU A 3 -12.47 6.70 15.54
N VAL A 4 -11.92 6.61 14.32
CA VAL A 4 -10.48 6.49 14.04
C VAL A 4 -9.93 7.82 13.52
N VAL A 5 -10.61 8.39 12.51
CA VAL A 5 -10.22 9.68 11.93
C VAL A 5 -10.41 10.78 12.97
N GLY A 6 -9.36 11.57 13.18
CA GLY A 6 -9.29 12.61 14.21
C GLY A 6 -8.64 12.15 15.51
N ARG A 7 -8.38 10.85 15.66
CA ARG A 7 -7.82 10.26 16.89
C ARG A 7 -6.51 9.52 16.65
N ASP A 8 -6.50 8.58 15.71
CA ASP A 8 -5.38 7.67 15.46
C ASP A 8 -4.52 8.17 14.28
N ASP A 9 -3.25 7.78 14.24
CA ASP A 9 -2.44 7.92 13.02
C ASP A 9 -2.90 6.91 11.97
N LEU A 10 -2.67 7.21 10.69
CA LEU A 10 -3.12 6.39 9.57
C LEU A 10 -1.92 5.98 8.71
N LEU A 11 -1.80 4.69 8.43
CA LEU A 11 -0.87 4.13 7.45
C LEU A 11 -1.67 3.54 6.29
N LEU A 12 -1.40 3.98 5.06
CA LEU A 12 -1.79 3.26 3.85
C LEU A 12 -0.52 2.76 3.17
N LEU A 13 -0.24 1.46 3.31
CA LEU A 13 0.86 0.77 2.66
C LEU A 13 0.34 0.02 1.42
N THR A 14 0.82 0.42 0.26
CA THR A 14 0.59 -0.32 -0.99
C THR A 14 1.83 -1.13 -1.34
N LEU A 15 1.67 -2.44 -1.43
CA LEU A 15 2.68 -3.38 -1.91
C LEU A 15 2.52 -3.48 -3.43
N ASP A 16 3.27 -2.64 -4.14
CA ASP A 16 3.04 -2.39 -5.57
C ASP A 16 3.19 -3.68 -6.38
N THR A 17 2.17 -4.02 -7.18
CA THR A 17 2.08 -5.24 -7.99
C THR A 17 1.83 -6.57 -7.27
N LEU A 18 1.71 -6.60 -5.94
CA LEU A 18 1.59 -7.85 -5.18
C LEU A 18 0.36 -8.68 -5.58
N ARG A 19 0.61 -9.91 -6.06
CA ARG A 19 -0.45 -10.88 -6.33
C ARG A 19 -1.01 -11.50 -5.05
N HIS A 20 -2.32 -11.70 -5.00
CA HIS A 20 -2.98 -12.36 -3.85
C HIS A 20 -2.49 -13.81 -3.64
N ASP A 21 -2.35 -14.60 -4.70
CA ASP A 21 -1.96 -16.01 -4.61
C ASP A 21 -0.57 -16.18 -3.96
N VAL A 22 0.40 -15.35 -4.35
CA VAL A 22 1.75 -15.34 -3.75
C VAL A 22 1.67 -14.92 -2.29
N ALA A 23 0.95 -13.85 -1.98
CA ALA A 23 0.81 -13.35 -0.61
C ALA A 23 0.17 -14.37 0.33
N ALA A 24 -0.90 -15.05 -0.13
CA ALA A 24 -1.59 -16.09 0.62
C ALA A 24 -0.72 -17.34 0.82
N GLU A 25 0.00 -17.78 -0.22
CA GLU A 25 0.94 -18.92 -0.14
C GLU A 25 2.04 -18.66 0.89
N LEU A 26 2.68 -17.49 0.86
CA LEU A 26 3.75 -17.16 1.80
C LEU A 26 3.24 -17.04 3.24
N ALA A 27 2.04 -16.48 3.44
CA ALA A 27 1.43 -16.43 4.77
C ALA A 27 1.18 -17.83 5.32
N ALA A 28 0.54 -18.70 4.52
CA ALA A 28 0.25 -20.09 4.90
C ALA A 28 1.52 -20.91 5.16
N ALA A 29 2.60 -20.63 4.42
CA ALA A 29 3.90 -21.27 4.60
C ALA A 29 4.73 -20.69 5.76
N GLY A 30 4.25 -19.64 6.46
CA GLY A 30 4.98 -19.00 7.55
C GLY A 30 6.23 -18.22 7.09
N ARG A 31 6.31 -17.85 5.82
CA ARG A 31 7.48 -17.19 5.20
C ARG A 31 7.46 -15.66 5.32
N ILE A 32 6.34 -15.10 5.76
CA ILE A 32 6.19 -13.67 6.04
C ILE A 32 5.75 -13.43 7.50
N PRO A 33 6.49 -13.93 8.50
CA PRO A 33 6.06 -13.95 9.89
C PRO A 33 5.85 -12.55 10.48
N HIS A 34 6.60 -11.54 10.03
CA HIS A 34 6.51 -10.19 10.61
C HIS A 34 5.25 -9.45 10.20
N LEU A 35 4.73 -9.72 9.00
CA LEU A 35 3.48 -9.20 8.49
C LEU A 35 2.30 -10.10 8.89
N ALA A 36 2.43 -11.43 8.75
CA ALA A 36 1.34 -12.38 9.01
C ALA A 36 0.78 -12.29 10.44
N ARG A 37 1.62 -12.01 11.45
CA ARG A 37 1.19 -11.82 12.84
C ARG A 37 0.22 -10.66 13.06
N HIS A 38 0.15 -9.70 12.14
CA HIS A 38 -0.79 -8.57 12.20
C HIS A 38 -2.05 -8.80 11.36
N LEU A 39 -2.03 -9.77 10.45
CA LEU A 39 -3.19 -10.09 9.63
C LEU A 39 -4.32 -10.64 10.50
N PRO A 40 -5.57 -10.15 10.36
CA PRO A 40 -6.72 -10.74 11.03
C PRO A 40 -6.82 -12.24 10.73
N GLY A 41 -6.74 -13.09 11.76
CA GLY A 41 -6.73 -14.55 11.59
C GLY A 41 -5.49 -15.11 10.90
N GLY A 42 -4.41 -14.32 10.77
CA GLY A 42 -3.18 -14.74 10.11
C GLY A 42 -3.27 -14.85 8.58
N ALA A 43 -4.35 -14.35 7.97
CA ALA A 43 -4.64 -14.53 6.55
C ALA A 43 -4.95 -13.22 5.84
N TRP A 44 -4.60 -13.14 4.56
CA TRP A 44 -4.99 -12.06 3.68
C TRP A 44 -6.46 -12.17 3.27
N GLU A 45 -7.14 -11.04 3.15
CA GLU A 45 -8.43 -10.99 2.49
C GLU A 45 -8.25 -10.93 0.97
N ARG A 46 -8.96 -11.80 0.24
CA ARG A 46 -9.01 -11.77 -1.23
C ARG A 46 -9.89 -10.62 -1.70
N ARG A 47 -9.30 -9.66 -2.42
CA ARG A 47 -10.01 -8.49 -2.94
C ARG A 47 -9.73 -8.25 -4.42
N HIS A 48 -10.62 -7.50 -5.07
CA HIS A 48 -10.42 -6.97 -6.40
C HIS A 48 -9.83 -5.56 -6.35
N ALA A 49 -8.75 -5.33 -7.09
CA ALA A 49 -8.13 -4.04 -7.28
C ALA A 49 -9.12 -3.05 -7.93
N PRO A 50 -9.07 -1.76 -7.57
CA PRO A 50 -9.92 -0.75 -8.20
C PRO A 50 -9.42 -0.32 -9.59
N GLY A 51 -8.21 -0.73 -9.99
CA GLY A 51 -7.66 -0.53 -11.32
C GLY A 51 -6.54 -1.52 -11.62
N SER A 52 -6.22 -1.73 -12.90
CA SER A 52 -5.25 -2.75 -13.35
C SER A 52 -3.79 -2.27 -13.42
N PHE A 53 -3.51 -1.05 -12.96
CA PHE A 53 -2.17 -0.46 -12.89
C PHE A 53 -2.12 0.70 -11.90
N THR A 54 -0.91 1.06 -11.49
CA THR A 54 -0.64 1.99 -10.39
C THR A 54 -1.47 3.27 -10.45
N TYR A 55 -1.42 4.03 -11.56
CA TYR A 55 -2.08 5.35 -11.59
C TYR A 55 -3.59 5.27 -11.39
N ALA A 56 -4.26 4.40 -12.15
CA ALA A 56 -5.72 4.25 -12.05
C ALA A 56 -6.13 3.72 -10.67
N SER A 57 -5.39 2.74 -10.14
CA SER A 57 -5.68 2.15 -8.84
C SER A 57 -5.55 3.18 -7.72
N HIS A 58 -4.47 3.96 -7.70
CA HIS A 58 -4.23 4.96 -6.65
C HIS A 58 -5.17 6.17 -6.74
N GLN A 59 -5.55 6.62 -7.94
CA GLN A 59 -6.61 7.62 -8.10
C GLN A 59 -7.91 7.15 -7.44
N ALA A 60 -8.30 5.90 -7.70
CA ALA A 60 -9.49 5.32 -7.09
C ALA A 60 -9.36 5.18 -5.56
N MET A 61 -8.20 4.71 -5.06
CA MET A 61 -7.95 4.60 -3.61
C MET A 61 -8.00 5.95 -2.92
N PHE A 62 -7.39 7.00 -3.49
CA PHE A 62 -7.46 8.35 -2.95
C PHE A 62 -8.86 8.97 -3.09
N ALA A 63 -9.72 8.48 -3.99
CA ALA A 63 -11.16 8.81 -3.98
C ALA A 63 -11.99 7.98 -2.97
N GLY A 64 -11.35 7.09 -2.19
CA GLY A 64 -12.00 6.24 -1.18
C GLY A 64 -12.39 4.84 -1.67
N PHE A 65 -12.03 4.46 -2.90
CA PHE A 65 -12.26 3.12 -3.45
C PHE A 65 -11.03 2.23 -3.23
N LEU A 66 -10.89 1.72 -2.00
CA LEU A 66 -9.92 0.66 -1.68
C LEU A 66 -10.26 -0.64 -2.42
N PRO A 67 -9.33 -1.62 -2.47
CA PRO A 67 -9.65 -2.95 -3.00
C PRO A 67 -10.94 -3.50 -2.37
N THR A 68 -11.81 -4.05 -3.19
CA THR A 68 -13.17 -4.48 -2.82
C THR A 68 -13.19 -5.97 -2.54
N PRO A 69 -13.89 -6.46 -1.49
CA PRO A 69 -14.00 -7.90 -1.23
C PRO A 69 -14.37 -8.69 -2.48
N ALA A 70 -13.67 -9.79 -2.76
CA ALA A 70 -13.86 -10.60 -3.96
C ALA A 70 -15.05 -11.58 -3.82
N ALA A 71 -16.15 -11.08 -3.27
CA ALA A 71 -17.42 -11.79 -3.10
C ALA A 71 -18.56 -10.93 -3.66
N PRO A 72 -19.67 -11.53 -4.13
CA PRO A 72 -20.83 -10.78 -4.61
C PRO A 72 -21.46 -9.91 -3.52
N GLY A 73 -22.08 -8.80 -3.92
CA GLY A 73 -22.90 -7.95 -3.06
C GLY A 73 -22.27 -6.60 -2.72
N PRO A 74 -23.03 -5.72 -2.03
CA PRO A 74 -22.55 -4.42 -1.60
C PRO A 74 -21.56 -4.57 -0.44
N HIS A 75 -20.43 -3.85 -0.54
CA HIS A 75 -19.38 -3.86 0.48
C HIS A 75 -19.19 -2.44 1.05
N PRO A 76 -19.47 -2.21 2.34
CA PRO A 76 -19.25 -0.91 2.96
C PRO A 76 -17.79 -0.44 2.83
N ARG A 77 -17.60 0.80 2.42
CA ARG A 77 -16.26 1.39 2.30
C ARG A 77 -15.77 1.97 3.63
N LEU A 78 -14.46 1.94 3.87
CA LEU A 78 -13.84 2.62 5.01
C LEU A 78 -13.96 4.15 4.89
N PHE A 79 -13.78 4.64 3.66
CA PHE A 79 -13.81 6.05 3.31
C PHE A 79 -14.73 6.27 2.11
N ALA A 80 -15.38 7.42 2.03
CA ALA A 80 -16.16 7.79 0.85
C ALA A 80 -16.17 9.31 0.67
N ALA A 81 -15.82 9.77 -0.54
CA ALA A 81 -16.15 11.13 -0.95
C ALA A 81 -17.67 11.29 -0.98
N ARG A 82 -18.18 12.46 -0.59
CA ARG A 82 -19.60 12.76 -0.71
C ARG A 82 -19.94 13.03 -2.18
N PHE A 83 -20.67 12.12 -2.80
CA PHE A 83 -21.29 12.33 -4.11
C PHE A 83 -22.64 11.59 -4.19
N ALA A 84 -23.53 12.05 -5.07
CA ALA A 84 -24.83 11.42 -5.29
C ALA A 84 -24.66 10.01 -5.89
N GLY A 85 -25.40 9.02 -5.39
CA GLY A 85 -25.34 7.64 -5.89
C GLY A 85 -24.28 6.75 -5.22
N SER A 86 -23.68 7.16 -4.10
CA SER A 86 -22.82 6.25 -3.30
C SER A 86 -23.66 5.19 -2.56
N GLU A 87 -23.78 4.00 -3.14
CA GLU A 87 -24.57 2.88 -2.59
C GLU A 87 -23.84 2.12 -1.45
N THR A 88 -22.54 2.36 -1.27
CA THR A 88 -21.68 1.61 -0.34
C THR A 88 -21.19 2.44 0.85
N THR A 89 -21.80 3.60 1.10
CA THR A 89 -21.57 4.40 2.31
C THR A 89 -22.43 3.86 3.46
N ALA A 90 -21.81 3.43 4.56
CA ALA A 90 -22.50 2.93 5.77
C ALA A 90 -22.21 3.82 6.99
N GLY A 91 -22.93 3.62 8.10
CA GLY A 91 -22.80 4.47 9.31
C GLY A 91 -21.40 4.53 9.94
N ARG A 92 -20.51 3.57 9.64
CA ARG A 92 -19.11 3.55 10.12
C ARG A 92 -18.10 4.12 9.10
N THR A 93 -18.54 4.42 7.88
CA THR A 93 -17.74 5.01 6.81
C THR A 93 -17.39 6.45 7.17
N TYR A 94 -16.12 6.83 7.04
CA TYR A 94 -15.71 8.22 7.13
C TYR A 94 -16.01 8.93 5.81
N VAL A 95 -16.95 9.87 5.85
CA VAL A 95 -17.36 10.63 4.68
C VAL A 95 -16.63 11.97 4.67
N PHE A 96 -16.04 12.33 3.54
CA PHE A 96 -15.32 13.59 3.35
C PHE A 96 -15.91 14.40 2.19
N ASP A 97 -15.81 15.72 2.28
CA ASP A 97 -16.40 16.67 1.32
C ASP A 97 -15.37 17.25 0.33
N THR A 98 -14.13 16.78 0.39
CA THR A 98 -13.04 17.14 -0.53
C THR A 98 -13.01 16.23 -1.76
N PRO A 99 -12.33 16.64 -2.86
CA PRO A 99 -12.22 15.81 -4.08
C PRO A 99 -11.54 14.45 -3.84
N ASP A 100 -10.70 14.36 -2.81
CA ASP A 100 -9.92 13.18 -2.46
C ASP A 100 -9.73 13.06 -0.94
N LEU A 101 -9.41 11.85 -0.50
CA LEU A 101 -9.17 11.47 0.89
C LEU A 101 -7.97 12.20 1.50
N VAL A 102 -6.92 12.47 0.71
CA VAL A 102 -5.70 13.13 1.20
C VAL A 102 -6.03 14.54 1.66
N SER A 103 -6.72 15.31 0.82
CA SER A 103 -7.24 16.64 1.14
C SER A 103 -8.24 16.58 2.31
N GLY A 104 -9.07 15.54 2.38
CA GLY A 104 -10.05 15.36 3.45
C GLY A 104 -9.41 15.12 4.81
N LEU A 105 -8.36 14.28 4.85
CA LEU A 105 -7.57 14.04 6.06
C LEU A 105 -6.77 15.29 6.45
N ALA A 106 -6.23 16.03 5.49
CA ALA A 106 -5.57 17.32 5.77
C ALA A 106 -6.55 18.31 6.43
N ALA A 107 -7.78 18.42 5.93
CA ALA A 107 -8.84 19.23 6.53
C ALA A 107 -9.25 18.74 7.94
N ALA A 108 -9.11 17.44 8.22
CA ALA A 108 -9.28 16.85 9.56
C ALA A 108 -8.06 17.03 10.49
N GLY A 109 -7.07 17.84 10.07
CA GLY A 109 -5.89 18.19 10.86
C GLY A 109 -4.77 17.15 10.82
N TYR A 110 -4.74 16.27 9.82
CA TYR A 110 -3.61 15.37 9.59
C TYR A 110 -2.50 16.09 8.81
N ARG A 111 -1.25 15.79 9.16
CA ARG A 111 -0.10 15.94 8.28
C ARG A 111 -0.16 14.78 7.28
N THR A 112 -0.25 15.09 6.00
CA THR A 112 -0.31 14.09 4.93
C THR A 112 1.05 13.95 4.27
N VAL A 113 1.60 12.74 4.27
CA VAL A 113 2.94 12.45 3.75
C VAL A 113 2.88 11.27 2.78
N CYS A 114 3.52 11.44 1.62
CA CYS A 114 3.72 10.38 0.63
C CYS A 114 5.19 9.98 0.59
N ILE A 115 5.49 8.68 0.67
CA ILE A 115 6.79 8.10 0.34
C ILE A 115 6.60 7.25 -0.92
N GLY A 116 7.10 7.76 -2.04
CA GLY A 116 6.94 7.17 -3.36
C GLY A 116 7.97 6.09 -3.67
N GLY A 117 7.61 5.14 -4.53
CA GLY A 117 8.52 4.08 -5.00
C GLY A 117 8.54 3.91 -6.51
N VAL A 118 7.38 3.81 -7.16
CA VAL A 118 7.29 3.55 -8.61
C VAL A 118 7.14 4.82 -9.46
N GLY A 119 7.10 4.68 -10.78
CA GLY A 119 7.15 5.78 -11.74
C GLY A 119 6.08 6.87 -11.59
N PHE A 120 4.92 6.55 -11.03
CA PHE A 120 3.85 7.54 -10.77
C PHE A 120 4.02 8.31 -9.46
N PHE A 121 5.02 7.94 -8.66
CA PHE A 121 5.37 8.57 -7.39
C PHE A 121 6.83 9.04 -7.33
N ASN A 122 7.56 8.92 -8.44
CA ASN A 122 9.00 9.16 -8.45
C ASN A 122 9.39 10.65 -8.51
N LYS A 123 8.43 11.56 -8.70
CA LYS A 123 8.68 13.01 -8.86
C LYS A 123 9.65 13.34 -10.01
N GLN A 124 9.83 12.41 -10.94
CA GLN A 124 10.64 12.60 -12.14
C GLN A 124 9.71 12.92 -13.30
N GLY A 125 9.59 14.22 -13.59
CA GLY A 125 8.72 14.75 -14.64
C GLY A 125 7.27 14.93 -14.20
N ALA A 126 6.49 15.62 -15.03
CA ALA A 126 5.17 16.12 -14.68
C ALA A 126 4.17 15.03 -14.26
N LEU A 127 4.21 13.85 -14.89
CA LEU A 127 3.33 12.74 -14.54
C LEU A 127 3.68 12.12 -13.19
N GLY A 128 4.97 11.98 -12.89
CA GLY A 128 5.46 11.43 -11.62
C GLY A 128 5.23 12.35 -10.42
N ASP A 129 4.82 13.60 -10.64
CA ASP A 129 4.45 14.57 -9.61
C ASP A 129 2.95 14.63 -9.32
N VAL A 130 2.08 14.03 -10.15
CA VAL A 130 0.61 14.16 -9.99
C VAL A 130 0.13 13.57 -8.67
N LEU A 131 0.41 12.29 -8.40
CA LEU A 131 -0.05 11.63 -7.18
C LEU A 131 0.69 12.14 -5.93
N PRO A 132 2.03 12.31 -5.94
CA PRO A 132 2.73 12.96 -4.83
C PRO A 132 2.22 14.37 -4.52
N GLY A 133 1.84 15.14 -5.55
CA GLY A 133 1.35 16.51 -5.41
C GLY A 133 0.01 16.65 -4.70
N MET A 134 -0.70 15.54 -4.43
CA MET A 134 -1.91 15.53 -3.60
C MET A 134 -1.59 15.66 -2.09
N PHE A 135 -0.35 15.40 -1.68
CA PHE A 135 0.09 15.39 -0.28
C PHE A 135 0.76 16.72 0.10
N GLN A 136 0.67 17.09 1.38
CA GLN A 136 1.38 18.27 1.90
C GLN A 136 2.90 18.06 1.94
N GLU A 137 3.35 16.81 1.93
CA GLU A 137 4.74 16.39 1.93
C GLU A 137 4.90 15.15 1.06
N SER A 138 5.91 15.13 0.20
CA SER A 138 6.18 13.96 -0.64
C SER A 138 7.68 13.73 -0.77
N HIS A 139 8.11 12.48 -0.60
CA HIS A 139 9.51 12.06 -0.68
C HIS A 139 9.70 11.06 -1.80
N TRP A 140 10.75 11.28 -2.58
CA TRP A 140 11.34 10.28 -3.46
C TRP A 140 12.84 10.52 -3.60
N GLU A 141 13.61 9.45 -3.65
CA GLU A 141 15.03 9.46 -4.03
C GLU A 141 15.36 8.16 -4.79
N PRO A 142 16.47 8.10 -5.55
CA PRO A 142 16.80 6.94 -6.36
C PRO A 142 16.83 5.62 -5.57
N ALA A 143 17.20 5.67 -4.29
CA ALA A 143 17.23 4.51 -3.41
C ALA A 143 15.84 3.90 -3.19
N PHE A 144 14.73 4.64 -3.36
CA PHE A 144 13.36 4.13 -3.20
C PHE A 144 12.82 3.49 -4.48
N GLY A 145 13.52 3.65 -5.60
CA GLY A 145 13.05 3.24 -6.92
C GLY A 145 13.05 1.73 -7.13
N VAL A 146 12.31 1.29 -8.16
CA VAL A 146 12.19 -0.12 -8.57
C VAL A 146 13.53 -0.80 -8.94
N ALA A 147 14.56 -0.01 -9.27
CA ALA A 147 15.88 -0.55 -9.59
C ALA A 147 16.77 -0.78 -8.36
N SER A 148 16.31 -0.39 -7.16
CA SER A 148 17.07 -0.47 -5.92
C SER A 148 16.76 -1.78 -5.17
N PRO A 149 17.75 -2.65 -4.94
CA PRO A 149 17.58 -3.87 -4.13
C PRO A 149 17.27 -3.62 -2.65
N THR A 150 17.52 -2.41 -2.18
CA THR A 150 17.28 -1.97 -0.79
C THR A 150 16.15 -0.95 -0.70
N SER A 151 15.26 -0.91 -1.70
CA SER A 151 14.23 0.12 -1.83
C SER A 151 13.33 0.26 -0.63
N PHE A 152 12.79 -0.86 -0.14
CA PHE A 152 11.86 -0.82 0.97
C PHE A 152 12.56 -0.42 2.28
N GLU A 153 13.79 -0.87 2.53
CA GLU A 153 14.57 -0.46 3.69
C GLU A 153 14.80 1.07 3.71
N ALA A 154 15.20 1.65 2.58
CA ALA A 154 15.38 3.09 2.46
C ALA A 154 14.05 3.87 2.63
N GLN A 155 12.94 3.34 2.12
CA GLN A 155 11.61 3.92 2.35
C GLN A 155 11.20 3.87 3.83
N VAL A 156 11.53 2.78 4.53
CA VAL A 156 11.30 2.64 5.97
C VAL A 156 12.14 3.63 6.77
N GLU A 157 13.41 3.83 6.42
CA GLU A 157 14.25 4.86 7.04
C GLU A 157 13.67 6.26 6.88
N ARG A 158 13.14 6.58 5.70
CA ARG A 158 12.43 7.85 5.49
C ARG A 158 11.16 7.95 6.33
N ALA A 159 10.40 6.86 6.48
CA ALA A 159 9.22 6.85 7.34
C ALA A 159 9.59 7.09 8.82
N GLU A 160 10.67 6.47 9.30
CA GLU A 160 11.22 6.69 10.66
C GLU A 160 11.59 8.17 10.87
N GLN A 161 12.25 8.80 9.89
CA GLN A 161 12.60 10.22 9.94
C GLN A 161 11.36 11.12 9.99
N VAL A 162 10.36 10.87 9.13
CA VAL A 162 9.10 11.63 9.10
C VAL A 162 8.39 11.53 10.46
N VAL A 163 8.27 10.32 11.00
CA VAL A 163 7.62 10.11 12.30
C VAL A 163 8.37 10.81 13.42
N CYS A 164 9.72 10.71 13.44
CA CYS A 164 10.55 11.31 14.49
C CYS A 164 10.51 12.84 14.48
N ALA A 165 10.40 13.47 13.31
CA ALA A 165 10.35 14.92 13.17
C ALA A 165 8.98 15.52 13.54
N LEU A 166 7.93 14.70 13.62
CA LEU A 166 6.56 15.17 13.79
C LEU A 166 6.20 15.43 15.26
N PRO A 167 5.61 16.59 15.61
CA PRO A 167 5.10 16.84 16.95
C PRO A 167 4.13 15.75 17.43
N ARG A 168 4.11 15.49 18.74
CA ARG A 168 3.28 14.42 19.35
C ARG A 168 1.78 14.65 19.19
N ASP A 169 1.34 15.89 19.12
CA ASP A 169 -0.05 16.30 18.91
C ASP A 169 -0.46 16.27 17.44
N GLN A 170 0.48 16.44 16.52
CA GLN A 170 0.22 16.37 15.08
C GLN A 170 -0.09 14.94 14.61
N ARG A 171 -1.31 14.73 14.10
CA ARG A 171 -1.75 13.48 13.43
C ARG A 171 -1.07 13.28 12.10
N LEU A 172 -0.73 12.04 11.78
CA LEU A 172 -0.04 11.63 10.57
C LEU A 172 -0.94 10.72 9.73
N PHE A 173 -1.10 11.06 8.46
CA PHE A 173 -1.49 10.12 7.43
C PHE A 173 -0.26 9.87 6.56
N LEU A 174 0.34 8.69 6.70
CA LEU A 174 1.45 8.25 5.87
C LEU A 174 0.94 7.31 4.79
N PHE A 175 1.16 7.68 3.53
CA PHE A 175 1.06 6.79 2.40
C PHE A 175 2.46 6.33 1.99
N LEU A 176 2.65 5.02 1.81
CA LEU A 176 3.90 4.43 1.34
C LEU A 176 3.59 3.47 0.18
N ASN A 177 4.21 3.74 -0.97
CA ASN A 177 4.16 2.89 -2.16
C ASN A 177 5.45 2.05 -2.25
N ALA A 178 5.38 0.79 -1.80
CA ALA A 178 6.54 -0.09 -1.73
C ALA A 178 6.88 -0.64 -3.11
N SER A 179 8.06 -0.30 -3.63
CA SER A 179 8.46 -0.58 -5.02
C SER A 179 9.12 -1.94 -5.24
N ALA A 180 9.57 -2.62 -4.17
CA ALA A 180 10.43 -3.81 -4.25
C ALA A 180 9.83 -4.99 -5.05
N LEU A 181 8.49 -5.08 -5.12
CA LEU A 181 7.78 -6.12 -5.86
C LEU A 181 7.59 -5.79 -7.34
N HIS A 182 7.56 -4.50 -7.70
CA HIS A 182 7.42 -4.06 -9.08
C HIS A 182 8.67 -4.41 -9.88
N GLN A 183 8.52 -4.72 -11.17
CA GLN A 183 9.68 -5.02 -12.02
C GLN A 183 10.68 -3.86 -12.09
N PRO A 184 12.00 -4.14 -12.14
CA PRO A 184 12.63 -5.45 -11.97
C PRO A 184 12.63 -5.94 -10.51
N ASN A 185 12.38 -7.23 -10.28
CA ASN A 185 12.45 -7.86 -8.96
C ASN A 185 13.30 -9.14 -8.90
N TRP A 186 13.85 -9.59 -10.04
CA TRP A 186 14.70 -10.77 -10.17
C TRP A 186 15.83 -10.81 -9.14
N PHE A 187 16.43 -9.66 -8.81
CA PHE A 187 17.57 -9.57 -7.89
C PHE A 187 17.22 -9.91 -6.42
N HIS A 188 15.94 -10.02 -6.07
CA HIS A 188 15.55 -10.54 -4.77
C HIS A 188 15.66 -12.06 -4.67
N LEU A 189 15.68 -12.77 -5.80
CA LEU A 189 15.88 -14.21 -5.83
C LEU A 189 17.38 -14.54 -5.81
N PRO A 190 17.89 -15.27 -4.79
CA PRO A 190 19.31 -15.61 -4.73
C PRO A 190 19.79 -16.35 -5.98
N GLY A 191 20.86 -15.84 -6.59
CA GLY A 191 21.47 -16.44 -7.79
C GLY A 191 20.78 -16.10 -9.12
N ALA A 192 19.66 -15.36 -9.11
CA ALA A 192 19.04 -14.88 -10.33
C ALA A 192 19.85 -13.73 -10.96
N THR A 193 19.78 -13.64 -12.28
CA THR A 193 20.42 -12.56 -13.07
C THR A 193 19.36 -11.76 -13.82
N ARG A 194 19.77 -10.63 -14.40
CA ARG A 194 18.91 -9.81 -15.25
C ARG A 194 18.33 -10.59 -16.43
N GLU A 195 19.11 -11.53 -16.99
CA GLU A 195 18.73 -12.37 -18.12
C GLU A 195 17.68 -13.42 -17.73
N ALA A 196 17.67 -13.87 -16.47
CA ALA A 196 16.63 -14.76 -15.95
C ALA A 196 15.26 -14.05 -15.91
N GLY A 197 15.27 -12.71 -15.79
CA GLY A 197 14.06 -11.90 -15.72
C GLY A 197 13.25 -12.14 -14.46
N ASP A 198 12.15 -11.41 -14.34
CA ASP A 198 11.26 -11.54 -13.19
C ASP A 198 10.35 -12.75 -13.34
N THR A 199 10.11 -13.41 -12.22
CA THR A 199 9.28 -14.61 -12.14
C THR A 199 8.38 -14.53 -10.91
N ARG A 200 7.40 -15.44 -10.82
CA ARG A 200 6.63 -15.62 -9.59
C ARG A 200 7.53 -15.93 -8.38
N ALA A 201 8.67 -16.60 -8.60
CA ALA A 201 9.62 -16.93 -7.53
C ALA A 201 10.39 -15.69 -7.03
N SER A 202 10.84 -14.81 -7.92
CA SER A 202 11.46 -13.54 -7.51
C SER A 202 10.47 -12.58 -6.89
N HIS A 203 9.21 -12.59 -7.33
CA HIS A 203 8.11 -11.88 -6.69
C HIS A 203 7.89 -12.33 -5.24
N ALA A 204 7.89 -13.65 -4.99
CA ALA A 204 7.82 -14.20 -3.63
C ALA A 204 9.01 -13.76 -2.77
N ALA A 205 10.23 -13.86 -3.31
CA ALA A 205 11.44 -13.44 -2.61
C ALA A 205 11.45 -11.93 -2.27
N ALA A 206 10.87 -11.09 -3.14
CA ALA A 206 10.69 -9.66 -2.89
C ALA A 206 9.69 -9.39 -1.74
N LEU A 207 8.61 -10.16 -1.61
CA LEU A 207 7.71 -10.04 -0.46
C LEU A 207 8.39 -10.51 0.85
N GLU A 208 9.19 -11.57 0.82
CA GLU A 208 10.02 -11.96 1.98
C GLU A 208 11.04 -10.88 2.34
N TYR A 209 11.58 -10.15 1.34
CA TYR A 209 12.42 -8.99 1.59
C TYR A 209 11.66 -7.88 2.32
N ILE A 210 10.47 -7.51 1.85
CA ILE A 210 9.62 -6.52 2.53
C ILE A 210 9.32 -6.96 3.98
N ASP A 211 8.99 -8.24 4.19
CA ASP A 211 8.66 -8.77 5.51
C ASP A 211 9.81 -8.61 6.52
N ARG A 212 11.07 -8.74 6.10
CA ARG A 212 12.23 -8.53 6.98
C ARG A 212 12.31 -7.11 7.55
N HIS A 213 11.78 -6.11 6.84
CA HIS A 213 11.85 -4.70 7.25
C HIS A 213 10.51 -4.14 7.73
N ILE A 214 9.37 -4.81 7.48
CA ILE A 214 8.03 -4.30 7.78
C ILE A 214 7.82 -3.99 9.27
N GLY A 215 8.47 -4.76 10.16
CA GLY A 215 8.40 -4.56 11.59
C GLY A 215 8.91 -3.18 12.03
N ARG A 216 9.94 -2.66 11.36
CA ARG A 216 10.47 -1.31 11.61
C ARG A 216 9.45 -0.23 11.24
N LEU A 217 8.80 -0.35 10.07
CA LEU A 217 7.74 0.56 9.66
C LEU A 217 6.59 0.59 10.66
N PHE A 218 6.13 -0.59 11.08
CA PHE A 218 5.02 -0.69 12.03
C PHE A 218 5.39 -0.13 13.41
N ALA A 219 6.61 -0.40 13.89
CA ALA A 219 7.11 0.18 15.13
C ALA A 219 7.22 1.71 15.06
N ALA A 220 7.69 2.26 13.94
CA ALA A 220 7.71 3.70 13.71
C ALA A 220 6.29 4.27 13.76
N MET A 221 5.35 3.69 13.01
CA MET A 221 3.98 4.19 12.92
C MET A 221 3.20 4.12 14.24
N SER A 222 3.51 3.19 15.15
CA SER A 222 2.89 3.15 16.48
C SER A 222 3.69 3.82 17.59
N SER A 223 4.89 4.34 17.31
CA SER A 223 5.79 4.90 18.34
C SER A 223 5.28 6.14 19.06
N ARG A 224 4.42 6.94 18.40
CA ARG A 224 3.87 8.20 18.97
C ARG A 224 2.44 8.05 19.45
N ARG A 225 1.64 7.23 18.77
CA ARG A 225 0.23 6.98 19.06
C ARG A 225 -0.25 5.71 18.36
N ARG A 226 -1.44 5.25 18.73
CA ARG A 226 -2.10 4.14 18.05
C ARG A 226 -2.29 4.49 16.57
N CYS A 227 -2.01 3.54 15.70
CA CYS A 227 -2.12 3.71 14.26
C CYS A 227 -3.11 2.69 13.68
N PHE A 228 -4.00 3.15 12.80
CA PHE A 228 -4.80 2.26 11.96
C PHE A 228 -4.09 2.06 10.62
N ALA A 229 -3.61 0.84 10.41
CA ALA A 229 -2.88 0.46 9.21
C ALA A 229 -3.79 -0.25 8.21
N ILE A 230 -3.70 0.15 6.95
CA ILE A 230 -4.24 -0.55 5.79
C ILE A 230 -3.03 -1.02 4.97
N VAL A 231 -2.93 -2.32 4.76
CA VAL A 231 -1.91 -2.94 3.91
C VAL A 231 -2.62 -3.66 2.78
N CYS A 232 -2.34 -3.28 1.55
CA CYS A 232 -2.93 -3.93 0.39
C CYS A 232 -2.02 -3.85 -0.82
N SER A 233 -2.44 -4.45 -1.92
CA SER A 233 -1.86 -4.16 -3.22
C SER A 233 -2.76 -3.24 -4.05
N ASP A 234 -2.14 -2.50 -4.95
CA ASP A 234 -2.82 -1.64 -5.91
C ASP A 234 -3.30 -2.42 -7.14
N HIS A 235 -2.52 -3.38 -7.60
CA HIS A 235 -2.86 -4.38 -8.60
C HIS A 235 -1.88 -5.55 -8.49
N GLY A 236 -2.13 -6.64 -9.18
CA GLY A 236 -1.16 -7.72 -9.34
C GLY A 236 -0.37 -7.64 -10.64
N THR A 237 0.28 -8.73 -11.03
CA THR A 237 1.05 -8.82 -12.28
C THR A 237 1.11 -10.27 -12.80
N THR A 238 1.38 -10.43 -14.10
CA THR A 238 1.53 -11.73 -14.76
C THR A 238 3.00 -12.00 -15.11
N TYR A 239 3.39 -13.27 -15.05
CA TYR A 239 4.74 -13.78 -15.31
C TYR A 239 4.73 -14.85 -16.42
N GLY A 240 3.90 -14.65 -17.45
CA GLY A 240 3.61 -15.65 -18.48
C GLY A 240 2.29 -16.39 -18.28
N ASP A 241 1.52 -16.05 -17.23
CA ASP A 241 0.19 -16.60 -16.96
C ASP A 241 -0.71 -16.44 -18.21
N ASP A 242 -1.21 -17.55 -18.75
CA ASP A 242 -2.02 -17.59 -19.98
C ASP A 242 -1.39 -16.86 -21.19
N GLY A 243 -0.05 -16.79 -21.24
CA GLY A 243 0.69 -16.08 -22.29
C GLY A 243 0.80 -14.56 -22.08
N TYR A 244 0.32 -14.04 -20.95
CA TYR A 244 0.43 -12.63 -20.58
C TYR A 244 1.61 -12.37 -19.64
N THR A 245 2.26 -11.22 -19.81
CA THR A 245 3.31 -10.72 -18.91
C THR A 245 3.05 -9.27 -18.55
N GLY A 246 3.21 -8.94 -17.26
CA GLY A 246 2.97 -7.61 -16.72
C GLY A 246 1.51 -7.39 -16.30
N HIS A 247 1.05 -6.15 -16.48
CA HIS A 247 -0.19 -5.60 -15.95
C HIS A 247 -0.79 -4.61 -16.95
N ARG A 248 -1.91 -3.95 -16.62
CA ARG A 248 -2.83 -3.26 -17.58
C ARG A 248 -3.63 -4.22 -18.46
N LEU A 249 -4.08 -5.33 -17.87
CA LEU A 249 -4.83 -6.37 -18.56
C LEU A 249 -5.87 -7.00 -17.63
N ALA A 250 -6.89 -7.63 -18.20
CA ALA A 250 -8.05 -8.18 -17.49
C ALA A 250 -7.83 -9.63 -17.01
N HIS A 251 -6.65 -9.94 -16.48
CA HIS A 251 -6.31 -11.27 -15.96
C HIS A 251 -6.48 -11.33 -14.44
N GLU A 252 -6.88 -12.48 -13.91
CA GLU A 252 -7.16 -12.66 -12.48
C GLU A 252 -5.93 -12.31 -11.62
N ALA A 253 -4.73 -12.69 -12.06
CA ALA A 253 -3.48 -12.37 -11.37
C ALA A 253 -3.18 -10.85 -11.28
N VAL A 254 -3.83 -10.01 -12.09
CA VAL A 254 -3.72 -8.53 -12.00
C VAL A 254 -4.82 -7.94 -11.14
N TRP A 255 -6.04 -8.48 -11.22
CA TRP A 255 -7.17 -7.90 -10.50
C TRP A 255 -7.33 -8.44 -9.08
N THR A 256 -6.81 -9.62 -8.76
CA THR A 256 -6.93 -10.23 -7.43
C THR A 256 -5.75 -9.86 -6.56
N VAL A 257 -6.01 -9.06 -5.53
CA VAL A 257 -5.00 -8.46 -4.65
C VAL A 257 -5.23 -8.83 -3.18
N PRO A 258 -4.15 -8.91 -2.38
CA PRO A 258 -4.28 -9.08 -0.94
C PRO A 258 -4.67 -7.77 -0.27
N TYR A 259 -5.42 -7.88 0.81
CA TYR A 259 -5.82 -6.76 1.64
C TYR A 259 -5.87 -7.16 3.13
N ALA A 260 -5.46 -6.25 4.00
CA ALA A 260 -5.71 -6.31 5.42
C ALA A 260 -5.77 -4.90 6.02
N HIS A 261 -6.49 -4.75 7.13
CA HIS A 261 -6.36 -3.59 8.00
C HIS A 261 -6.38 -4.02 9.46
N PHE A 262 -5.66 -3.31 10.31
CA PHE A 262 -5.53 -3.62 11.74
C PHE A 262 -5.04 -2.39 12.51
N PHE A 263 -5.16 -2.45 13.84
CA PHE A 263 -4.53 -1.46 14.71
C PHE A 263 -3.11 -1.88 15.08
N LEU A 264 -2.20 -0.93 15.03
CA LEU A 264 -0.89 -1.00 15.64
C LEU A 264 -0.95 -0.24 16.96
N GLU A 265 -0.81 -0.96 18.06
CA GLU A 265 -0.80 -0.37 19.39
C GLU A 265 0.59 0.24 19.69
N PRO A 266 0.66 1.37 20.41
CA PRO A 266 1.92 1.87 20.93
C PRO A 266 2.56 0.83 21.84
N SER A 267 3.89 0.71 21.77
CA SER A 267 4.63 0.00 22.80
C SER A 267 4.37 0.69 24.14
N ALA A 268 4.00 -0.10 25.15
CA ALA A 268 3.80 0.37 26.53
C ALA A 268 5.08 0.95 27.14
#